data_AF-A0A450WBQ5-F1
#
_entry.id   AF-A0A450WBQ5-F1
#
_cell.length_a   1.000
_cell.length_b   1.000
_cell.length_c   1.000
_cell.angle_alpha   90.00
_cell.angle_beta   90.00
_cell.angle_gamma   90.00
#
_symmetry.space_group_name_H-M   'P 1'
#
loop_
_entity.id
_entity.type
_entity.pdbx_description
1 polymer ?
#
loop_
_entity_poly.entity_id
_entity_poly.type
_entity_poly.pdbx_seq_one_letter_code
_entity_poly.pdbx_strand_id
1 'polypeptide(L)'
;MTERTDLLVRYRNDGDDFHVLWTARRALRLFDPKSGLAAVAVEGISEREGIPAREGILAIDTAEYYGSEDLAQATQVVYSQLKYSTTAPDKPWTVSGLKDTLQGFADRFTELCQEIGATAVADKVRVRFISNRPIAEDVGKAFDAAISGTPVEEQNKRTRTAYTSLLKATGLTHFQFSEFAAQVDLLGDHESHDAQARLLETETGGYGPFLDTDASIRMKELVRSKGLSKSARDKTIDLNTLLRQFGLGSERELFPAEPKFDPVTDPVPRAQEEAIVRAILDSPWPVIIRAPGGVGKSVLAQRLPARLPAGSEAVVFDGFAGGDYRRGICKSRIVLHNKAKMSEKAEFIWNK
;
A
#
# COMPACT_ATOMS: atom_id res chain seq x y z
N MET A 1 42.55 4.44 1.41
CA MET A 1 41.76 3.24 1.02
C MET A 1 40.57 3.04 1.95
N THR A 2 40.73 3.14 3.27
CA THR A 2 39.66 3.03 4.30
C THR A 2 38.44 3.92 4.03
N GLU A 3 38.67 5.20 3.73
CA GLU A 3 37.60 6.18 3.48
C GLU A 3 36.70 5.84 2.27
N ARG A 4 37.26 5.18 1.24
CA ARG A 4 36.52 4.75 0.04
C ARG A 4 35.67 3.51 0.33
N THR A 5 36.12 2.64 1.23
CA THR A 5 35.38 1.46 1.69
C THR A 5 34.25 1.85 2.64
N ASP A 6 34.48 2.83 3.51
CA ASP A 6 33.48 3.35 4.45
C ASP A 6 32.29 3.98 3.71
N LEU A 7 32.56 4.70 2.62
CA LEU A 7 31.51 5.25 1.76
C LEU A 7 30.70 4.16 1.06
N LEU A 8 31.33 3.08 0.60
CA LEU A 8 30.61 1.94 -0.02
C LEU A 8 29.63 1.28 0.96
N VAL A 9 30.04 1.14 2.24
CA VAL A 9 29.16 0.62 3.28
C VAL A 9 27.98 1.57 3.52
N ARG A 10 28.22 2.88 3.58
CA ARG A 10 27.16 3.88 3.73
C ARG A 10 26.15 3.84 2.59
N TYR A 11 26.61 3.79 1.33
CA TYR A 11 25.71 3.73 0.17
C TYR A 11 24.87 2.46 0.14
N ARG A 12 25.42 1.33 0.60
CA ARG A 12 24.66 0.09 0.76
C ARG A 12 23.59 0.26 1.85
N ASN A 13 23.96 0.80 3.00
CA ASN A 13 23.02 1.03 4.11
C ASN A 13 21.88 1.97 3.71
N ASP A 14 22.17 3.02 2.92
CA ASP A 14 21.15 3.93 2.38
C ASP A 14 20.14 3.18 1.50
N GLY A 15 20.63 2.22 0.70
CA GLY A 15 19.79 1.35 -0.12
C GLY A 15 18.96 0.38 0.70
N ASP A 16 19.58 -0.30 1.66
CA ASP A 16 18.89 -1.24 2.55
C ASP A 16 17.78 -0.51 3.35
N ASP A 17 18.04 0.72 3.82
CA ASP A 17 17.02 1.51 4.52
C ASP A 17 15.92 2.03 3.59
N PHE A 18 16.23 2.36 2.33
CA PHE A 18 15.21 2.66 1.31
C PHE A 18 14.26 1.48 1.11
N HIS A 19 14.80 0.25 1.03
CA HIS A 19 13.99 -0.96 0.88
C HIS A 19 13.05 -1.14 2.07
N VAL A 20 13.57 -0.95 3.28
CA VAL A 20 12.78 -1.02 4.52
C VAL A 20 11.65 0.01 4.53
N LEU A 21 11.95 1.27 4.21
CA LEU A 21 10.98 2.36 4.17
C LEU A 21 9.87 2.09 3.15
N TRP A 22 10.25 1.74 1.93
CA TRP A 22 9.30 1.47 0.85
C TRP A 22 8.38 0.31 1.22
N THR A 23 8.96 -0.81 1.68
CA THR A 23 8.20 -2.01 2.09
C THR A 23 7.27 -1.73 3.26
N ALA A 24 7.71 -0.94 4.26
CA ALA A 24 6.89 -0.53 5.39
C ALA A 24 5.63 0.21 4.94
N ARG A 25 5.77 1.17 4.01
CA ARG A 25 4.63 1.90 3.43
C ARG A 25 3.66 0.97 2.70
N ARG A 26 4.17 -0.03 1.97
CA ARG A 26 3.30 -1.04 1.33
C ARG A 26 2.55 -1.87 2.36
N ALA A 27 3.24 -2.36 3.39
CA ALA A 27 2.65 -3.16 4.46
C ALA A 27 1.58 -2.40 5.25
N LEU A 28 1.70 -1.07 5.44
CA LEU A 28 0.66 -0.26 6.10
C LEU A 28 -0.71 -0.34 5.39
N ARG A 29 -0.73 -0.61 4.09
CA ARG A 29 -1.99 -0.76 3.34
C ARG A 29 -2.82 -1.96 3.81
N LEU A 30 -2.23 -2.91 4.56
CA LEU A 30 -2.97 -4.01 5.20
C LEU A 30 -4.03 -3.49 6.18
N PHE A 31 -3.86 -2.30 6.75
CA PHE A 31 -4.89 -1.66 7.59
C PHE A 31 -6.04 -1.03 6.80
N ASP A 32 -5.89 -0.82 5.49
CA ASP A 32 -6.97 -0.34 4.64
C ASP A 32 -7.77 -1.54 4.10
N PRO A 33 -9.02 -1.76 4.57
CA PRO A 33 -9.85 -2.88 4.13
C PRO A 33 -10.21 -2.79 2.64
N LYS A 34 -10.06 -1.62 2.01
CA LYS A 34 -10.32 -1.43 0.57
C LYS A 34 -9.09 -1.73 -0.29
N SER A 35 -7.91 -1.93 0.31
CA SER A 35 -6.68 -2.16 -0.45
C SER A 35 -6.67 -3.50 -1.19
N GLY A 36 -7.45 -4.47 -0.70
CA GLY A 36 -7.41 -5.86 -1.16
C GLY A 36 -6.12 -6.60 -0.80
N LEU A 37 -5.18 -5.96 -0.11
CA LEU A 37 -3.88 -6.54 0.24
C LEU A 37 -4.06 -7.56 1.38
N ALA A 38 -3.60 -8.78 1.15
CA ALA A 38 -3.67 -9.88 2.12
C ALA A 38 -2.33 -10.06 2.86
N ALA A 39 -1.21 -9.93 2.16
CA ALA A 39 0.12 -10.03 2.76
C ALA A 39 1.21 -9.30 1.95
N VAL A 40 2.32 -9.04 2.63
CA VAL A 40 3.57 -8.54 2.03
C VAL A 40 4.73 -9.45 2.46
N ALA A 41 5.40 -10.11 1.52
CA ALA A 41 6.64 -10.82 1.80
C ALA A 41 7.84 -9.87 1.66
N VAL A 42 8.75 -9.94 2.64
CA VAL A 42 10.00 -9.19 2.68
C VAL A 42 11.14 -10.11 2.22
N GLU A 43 11.96 -9.66 1.27
CA GLU A 43 13.10 -10.41 0.72
C GLU A 43 12.70 -11.82 0.24
N GLY A 44 11.90 -11.86 -0.82
CA GLY A 44 11.47 -13.06 -1.52
C GLY A 44 9.96 -13.21 -1.62
N ILE A 45 9.51 -14.45 -1.77
CA ILE A 45 8.09 -14.81 -1.89
C ILE A 45 7.55 -15.50 -0.63
N SER A 46 6.22 -15.53 -0.48
CA SER A 46 5.56 -16.23 0.63
C SER A 46 5.76 -17.74 0.50
N GLU A 47 6.01 -18.41 1.63
CA GLU A 47 6.01 -19.89 1.70
C GLU A 47 4.62 -20.47 1.42
N ARG A 48 3.58 -19.64 1.50
CA ARG A 48 2.18 -20.01 1.22
C ARG A 48 1.77 -19.74 -0.22
N GLU A 49 2.66 -19.21 -1.06
CA GLU A 49 2.36 -18.95 -2.47
C GLU A 49 2.03 -20.22 -3.26
N GLY A 50 2.52 -21.38 -2.78
CA GLY A 50 2.25 -22.69 -3.39
C GLY A 50 3.24 -23.05 -4.51
N ILE A 51 3.92 -22.08 -5.10
CA ILE A 51 4.99 -22.29 -6.08
C ILE A 51 6.31 -21.77 -5.51
N PRO A 52 7.22 -22.67 -5.07
CA PRO A 52 8.50 -22.24 -4.53
C PRO A 52 9.30 -21.46 -5.58
N ALA A 53 10.07 -20.48 -5.13
CA ALA A 53 11.03 -19.81 -5.99
C ALA A 53 12.21 -20.75 -6.22
N ARG A 54 12.69 -20.86 -7.46
CA ARG A 54 13.96 -21.53 -7.73
C ARG A 54 15.09 -20.84 -6.98
N GLU A 55 16.08 -21.63 -6.56
CA GLU A 55 17.35 -21.10 -6.06
C GLU A 55 17.93 -20.14 -7.12
N GLY A 56 18.16 -18.88 -6.74
CA GLY A 56 18.67 -17.85 -7.65
C GLY A 56 17.66 -16.80 -8.11
N ILE A 57 16.36 -16.92 -7.78
CA ILE A 57 15.42 -15.78 -7.88
C ILE A 57 15.70 -14.79 -6.73
N LEU A 58 16.92 -14.25 -6.71
CA LEU A 58 17.48 -13.31 -5.74
C LEU A 58 16.98 -11.86 -5.97
N ALA A 59 15.92 -11.69 -6.77
CA ALA A 59 15.55 -10.41 -7.35
C ALA A 59 14.26 -9.80 -6.77
N ILE A 60 13.63 -10.42 -5.77
CA ILE A 60 12.37 -9.93 -5.21
C ILE A 60 12.64 -9.38 -3.82
N ASP A 61 12.76 -8.06 -3.70
CA ASP A 61 12.90 -7.39 -2.40
C ASP A 61 11.56 -7.34 -1.67
N THR A 62 10.45 -7.28 -2.41
CA THR A 62 9.10 -7.26 -1.84
C THR A 62 8.11 -7.97 -2.75
N ALA A 63 7.28 -8.84 -2.20
CA ALA A 63 6.11 -9.39 -2.92
C ALA A 63 4.82 -8.98 -2.22
N GLU A 64 3.87 -8.41 -2.97
CA GLU A 64 2.55 -8.03 -2.48
C GLU A 64 1.50 -9.04 -2.98
N TYR A 65 0.66 -9.54 -2.09
CA TYR A 65 -0.38 -10.53 -2.39
C TYR A 65 -1.76 -9.94 -2.11
N TYR A 66 -2.64 -9.96 -3.11
CA TYR A 66 -3.99 -9.40 -3.02
C TYR A 66 -5.03 -10.51 -3.01
N GLY A 67 -5.99 -10.43 -2.08
CA GLY A 67 -7.04 -11.43 -1.86
C GLY A 67 -6.57 -12.67 -1.11
N SER A 68 -5.44 -13.26 -1.48
CA SER A 68 -4.83 -14.41 -0.80
C SER A 68 -3.32 -14.46 -1.01
N GLU A 69 -2.58 -15.06 -0.07
CA GLU A 69 -1.18 -15.43 -0.26
C GLU A 69 -1.02 -16.61 -1.22
N ASP A 70 -2.00 -17.51 -1.26
CA ASP A 70 -2.02 -18.64 -2.19
C ASP A 70 -2.23 -18.12 -3.61
N LEU A 71 -1.26 -18.34 -4.49
CA LEU A 71 -1.31 -17.85 -5.86
C LEU A 71 -2.56 -18.33 -6.61
N ALA A 72 -3.07 -19.52 -6.32
CA ALA A 72 -4.28 -20.04 -6.96
C ALA A 72 -5.51 -19.18 -6.63
N GLN A 73 -5.59 -18.65 -5.41
CA GLN A 73 -6.70 -17.84 -4.91
C GLN A 73 -6.45 -16.33 -4.98
N ALA A 74 -5.20 -15.92 -5.18
CA ALA A 74 -4.81 -14.52 -5.27
C ALA A 74 -5.53 -13.84 -6.44
N THR A 75 -6.04 -12.64 -6.17
CA THR A 75 -6.60 -11.74 -7.20
C THR A 75 -5.51 -10.99 -7.95
N GLN A 76 -4.39 -10.73 -7.27
CA GLN A 76 -3.19 -10.14 -7.85
C GLN A 76 -1.95 -10.50 -7.02
N VAL A 77 -0.80 -10.68 -7.66
CA VAL A 77 0.52 -10.76 -7.03
C VAL A 77 1.46 -9.81 -7.73
N VAL A 78 2.21 -9.02 -6.95
CA VAL A 78 3.17 -8.05 -7.47
C VAL A 78 4.54 -8.33 -6.88
N TYR A 79 5.50 -8.69 -7.72
CA TYR A 79 6.90 -8.88 -7.31
C TYR A 79 7.70 -7.62 -7.62
N SER A 80 8.38 -7.06 -6.62
CA SER A 80 9.12 -5.80 -6.78
C SER A 80 10.61 -6.00 -6.46
N GLN A 81 11.46 -5.53 -7.37
CA GLN A 81 12.87 -5.27 -7.10
C GLN A 81 13.02 -3.77 -6.88
N LEU A 82 13.68 -3.41 -5.79
CA LEU A 82 14.04 -2.06 -5.42
C LEU A 82 15.53 -1.84 -5.69
N LYS A 83 15.88 -0.65 -6.19
CA LYS A 83 17.26 -0.19 -6.32
C LYS A 83 17.35 1.28 -5.95
N TYR A 84 18.26 1.61 -5.04
CA TYR A 84 18.51 2.99 -4.66
C TYR A 84 19.97 3.39 -4.90
N SER A 85 20.19 4.64 -5.30
CA SER A 85 21.53 5.19 -5.49
C SER A 85 21.61 6.64 -5.04
N THR A 86 22.54 6.92 -4.13
CA THR A 86 22.91 8.28 -3.71
C THR A 86 24.03 8.87 -4.56
N THR A 87 24.79 8.04 -5.28
CA THR A 87 26.00 8.45 -6.01
C THR A 87 25.76 8.79 -7.48
N ALA A 88 24.70 8.24 -8.08
CA ALA A 88 24.37 8.48 -9.47
C ALA A 88 22.85 8.59 -9.68
N PRO A 89 22.15 9.47 -8.95
CA PRO A 89 20.69 9.59 -9.00
C PRO A 89 20.18 9.95 -10.41
N ASP A 90 20.91 10.80 -11.15
CA ASP A 90 20.47 11.22 -12.48
C ASP A 90 20.92 10.27 -13.60
N LYS A 91 21.71 9.23 -13.29
CA LYS A 91 22.23 8.32 -14.31
C LYS A 91 21.17 7.30 -14.70
N PRO A 92 20.67 7.30 -15.95
CA PRO A 92 19.59 6.40 -16.31
C PRO A 92 19.99 4.92 -16.25
N TRP A 93 19.02 4.06 -15.95
CA TRP A 93 19.16 2.61 -16.04
C TRP A 93 19.14 2.17 -17.51
N THR A 94 20.27 1.66 -17.99
CA THR A 94 20.39 1.02 -19.30
C THR A 94 20.02 -0.46 -19.22
N VAL A 95 19.83 -1.11 -20.38
CA VAL A 95 19.60 -2.57 -20.44
C VAL A 95 20.66 -3.36 -19.66
N SER A 96 21.94 -2.98 -19.76
CA SER A 96 23.01 -3.66 -19.02
C SER A 96 22.88 -3.53 -17.51
N GLY A 97 22.35 -2.42 -17.01
CA GLY A 97 22.12 -2.22 -15.58
C GLY A 97 20.89 -2.96 -15.07
N LEU A 98 19.89 -3.16 -15.93
CA LEU A 98 18.66 -3.90 -15.60
C LEU A 98 18.77 -5.41 -15.87
N LYS A 99 19.83 -5.85 -16.55
CA LYS A 99 19.99 -7.20 -17.09
C LYS A 99 19.65 -8.29 -16.08
N ASP A 100 20.28 -8.25 -14.90
CA ASP A 100 20.16 -9.33 -13.92
C ASP A 100 18.75 -9.37 -13.31
N THR A 101 18.15 -8.20 -13.06
CA THR A 101 16.76 -8.13 -12.58
C THR A 101 15.77 -8.61 -13.63
N LEU A 102 15.92 -8.18 -14.89
CA LEU A 102 15.03 -8.60 -15.97
C LEU A 102 15.17 -10.08 -16.29
N GLN A 103 16.37 -10.65 -16.19
CA GLN A 103 16.56 -12.10 -16.28
C GLN A 103 15.78 -12.82 -15.17
N GLY A 104 15.94 -12.39 -13.91
CA GLY A 104 15.22 -13.00 -12.79
C GLY A 104 13.69 -12.89 -12.91
N PHE A 105 13.19 -11.75 -13.40
CA PHE A 105 11.76 -11.56 -13.67
C PHE A 105 11.27 -12.43 -14.83
N ALA A 106 12.05 -12.54 -15.91
CA ALA A 106 11.70 -13.39 -17.05
C ALA A 106 11.69 -14.89 -16.68
N ASP A 107 12.63 -15.31 -15.83
CA ASP A 107 12.69 -16.67 -15.30
C ASP A 107 11.46 -16.97 -14.45
N ARG A 108 11.09 -16.06 -13.53
CA ARG A 108 9.87 -16.21 -12.72
C ARG A 108 8.60 -16.19 -13.58
N PHE A 109 8.52 -15.28 -14.55
CA PHE A 109 7.41 -15.23 -15.49
C PHE A 109 7.24 -16.55 -16.24
N THR A 110 8.34 -17.10 -16.76
CA THR A 110 8.32 -18.37 -17.51
C THR A 110 7.86 -19.54 -16.63
N GLU A 111 8.35 -19.60 -15.39
CA GLU A 111 7.93 -20.60 -14.41
C GLU A 111 6.44 -20.49 -14.09
N LEU A 112 5.94 -19.29 -13.80
CA LEU A 112 4.53 -19.08 -13.53
C LEU A 112 3.65 -19.43 -14.74
N CYS A 113 4.08 -19.10 -15.96
CA CYS A 113 3.38 -19.49 -17.17
C CYS A 113 3.31 -21.02 -17.36
N GLN A 114 4.33 -21.76 -16.90
CA GLN A 114 4.33 -23.22 -16.93
C GLN A 114 3.38 -23.83 -15.90
N GLU A 115 3.32 -23.25 -14.70
CA GLU A 115 2.56 -23.80 -13.57
C GLU A 115 1.07 -23.40 -13.59
N ILE A 116 0.75 -22.13 -13.89
CA ILE A 116 -0.63 -21.61 -13.85
C ILE A 116 -1.17 -21.14 -15.20
N GLY A 117 -0.36 -21.21 -16.26
CA GLY A 117 -0.74 -20.82 -17.61
C GLY A 117 -0.61 -19.31 -17.88
N ALA A 118 -0.26 -18.95 -19.12
CA ALA A 118 -0.01 -17.57 -19.53
C ALA A 118 -1.20 -16.63 -19.32
N THR A 119 -2.44 -17.10 -19.53
CA THR A 119 -3.65 -16.30 -19.29
C THR A 119 -3.79 -15.91 -17.82
N ALA A 120 -3.60 -16.86 -16.90
CA ALA A 120 -3.69 -16.56 -15.47
C ALA A 120 -2.58 -15.60 -15.03
N VAL A 121 -1.35 -15.77 -15.56
CA VAL A 121 -0.24 -14.84 -15.31
C VAL A 121 -0.59 -13.43 -15.80
N ALA A 122 -1.09 -13.30 -17.02
CA ALA A 122 -1.47 -11.99 -17.58
C ALA A 122 -2.54 -11.28 -16.74
N ASP A 123 -3.49 -12.04 -16.19
CA ASP A 123 -4.58 -11.50 -15.39
C ASP A 123 -4.12 -10.98 -14.02
N LYS A 124 -3.26 -11.73 -13.31
CA LYS A 124 -3.00 -11.45 -11.88
C LYS A 124 -1.54 -11.17 -11.51
N VAL A 125 -0.55 -11.44 -12.35
CA VAL A 125 0.86 -11.29 -11.96
C VAL A 125 1.42 -9.99 -12.53
N ARG A 126 2.15 -9.23 -11.71
CA ARG A 126 2.94 -8.09 -12.15
C ARG A 126 4.34 -8.15 -11.57
N VAL A 127 5.32 -7.64 -12.31
CA VAL A 127 6.69 -7.44 -11.83
C VAL A 127 7.06 -5.98 -11.91
N ARG A 128 7.77 -5.46 -10.91
CA ARG A 128 8.14 -4.04 -10.84
C ARG A 128 9.61 -3.87 -10.58
N PHE A 129 10.25 -3.02 -11.37
CA PHE A 129 11.54 -2.47 -11.04
C PHE A 129 11.34 -1.05 -10.54
N ILE A 130 11.81 -0.74 -9.33
CA ILE A 130 11.64 0.57 -8.71
C ILE A 130 13.00 1.17 -8.39
N SER A 131 13.22 2.40 -8.83
CA SER A 131 14.44 3.13 -8.50
C SER A 131 14.24 4.63 -8.43
N ASN A 132 15.05 5.29 -7.61
CA ASN A 132 15.15 6.75 -7.61
C ASN A 132 15.90 7.30 -8.84
N ARG A 133 16.48 6.42 -9.67
CA ARG A 133 17.15 6.79 -10.91
C ARG A 133 16.18 6.70 -12.09
N PRO A 134 16.34 7.54 -13.13
CA PRO A 134 15.51 7.45 -14.33
C PRO A 134 15.75 6.14 -15.08
N ILE A 135 14.76 5.71 -15.86
CA ILE A 135 14.93 4.64 -16.86
C ILE A 135 15.41 5.26 -18.16
N ALA A 136 16.36 4.63 -18.85
CA ALA A 136 16.83 5.16 -20.13
C ALA A 136 15.69 5.13 -21.17
N GLU A 137 15.51 6.24 -21.91
CA GLU A 137 14.40 6.43 -22.85
C GLU A 137 14.33 5.33 -23.93
N ASP A 138 15.49 4.83 -24.37
CA ASP A 138 15.58 3.75 -25.35
C ASP A 138 15.13 2.40 -24.79
N VAL A 139 15.26 2.17 -23.48
CA VAL A 139 14.68 1.00 -22.80
C VAL A 139 13.16 1.13 -22.77
N GLY A 140 12.63 2.28 -22.34
CA GLY A 140 11.18 2.53 -22.32
C GLY A 140 10.54 2.31 -23.68
N LYS A 141 11.09 2.94 -24.73
CA LYS A 141 10.61 2.75 -26.11
C LYS A 141 10.69 1.32 -26.61
N ALA A 142 11.65 0.52 -26.13
CA ALA A 142 11.76 -0.88 -26.51
C ALA A 142 10.66 -1.73 -25.87
N PHE A 143 10.28 -1.45 -24.61
CA PHE A 143 9.10 -2.06 -23.98
C PHE A 143 7.81 -1.62 -24.69
N ASP A 144 7.65 -0.33 -25.00
CA ASP A 144 6.48 0.17 -25.72
C ASP A 144 6.32 -0.50 -27.09
N ALA A 145 7.42 -0.68 -27.83
CA ALA A 145 7.41 -1.39 -29.11
C ALA A 145 7.01 -2.87 -28.94
N ALA A 146 7.49 -3.56 -27.91
CA ALA A 146 7.11 -4.94 -27.61
C ALA A 146 5.60 -5.06 -27.29
N ILE A 147 5.06 -4.15 -26.48
CA ILE A 147 3.67 -4.17 -26.04
C ILE A 147 2.71 -3.81 -27.18
N SER A 148 3.06 -2.79 -27.98
CA SER A 148 2.22 -2.31 -29.09
C SER A 148 2.32 -3.16 -30.36
N GLY A 149 3.31 -4.07 -30.45
CA GLY A 149 3.59 -4.82 -31.67
C GLY A 149 4.14 -3.96 -32.81
N THR A 150 4.67 -2.77 -32.50
CA THR A 150 5.28 -1.89 -33.50
C THR A 150 6.56 -2.54 -34.06
N PRO A 151 6.77 -2.56 -35.39
CA PRO A 151 8.00 -3.09 -35.97
C PRO A 151 9.23 -2.40 -35.39
N VAL A 152 10.11 -3.19 -34.79
CA VAL A 152 11.32 -2.68 -34.13
C VAL A 152 12.24 -2.01 -35.16
N GLU A 153 12.18 -2.44 -36.42
CA GLU A 153 12.91 -1.89 -37.57
C GLU A 153 12.64 -0.40 -37.80
N GLU A 154 11.43 0.06 -37.50
CA GLU A 154 11.01 1.46 -37.65
C GLU A 154 11.55 2.36 -36.52
N GLN A 155 12.06 1.76 -35.44
CA GLN A 155 12.64 2.49 -34.32
C GLN A 155 14.07 2.97 -34.61
N ASN A 156 14.48 4.01 -33.88
CA ASN A 156 15.84 4.52 -33.97
C ASN A 156 16.89 3.43 -33.60
N LYS A 157 18.14 3.60 -34.02
CA LYS A 157 19.21 2.62 -33.81
C LYS A 157 19.41 2.24 -32.34
N ARG A 158 19.24 3.17 -31.39
CA ARG A 158 19.45 2.92 -29.96
C ARG A 158 18.34 2.02 -29.41
N THR A 159 17.08 2.33 -29.70
CA THR A 159 15.92 1.52 -29.32
C THR A 159 15.99 0.10 -29.89
N ARG A 160 16.40 -0.07 -31.16
CA ARG A 160 16.64 -1.40 -31.75
C ARG A 160 17.70 -2.22 -31.01
N THR A 161 18.77 -1.54 -30.61
CA THR A 161 19.88 -2.16 -29.86
C THR A 161 19.44 -2.53 -28.45
N ALA A 162 18.67 -1.67 -27.79
CA ALA A 162 18.07 -1.94 -26.49
C ALA A 162 17.12 -3.15 -26.57
N TYR A 163 16.20 -3.18 -27.54
CA TYR A 163 15.27 -4.28 -27.76
C TYR A 163 15.99 -5.63 -27.94
N THR A 164 16.99 -5.67 -28.84
CA THR A 164 17.79 -6.89 -29.05
C THR A 164 18.53 -7.33 -27.79
N SER A 165 19.04 -6.35 -27.02
CA SER A 165 19.73 -6.62 -25.75
C SER A 165 18.77 -7.13 -24.69
N LEU A 166 17.51 -6.66 -24.66
CA LEU A 166 16.46 -7.12 -23.75
C LEU A 166 16.05 -8.57 -24.04
N LEU A 167 15.86 -8.92 -25.32
CA LEU A 167 15.62 -10.32 -25.70
C LEU A 167 16.77 -11.22 -25.24
N LYS A 168 18.02 -10.78 -25.44
CA LYS A 168 19.19 -11.54 -24.99
C LYS A 168 19.31 -11.62 -23.47
N ALA A 169 18.93 -10.55 -22.76
CA ALA A 169 18.98 -10.46 -21.31
C ALA A 169 17.88 -11.25 -20.61
N THR A 170 16.77 -11.51 -21.28
CA THR A 170 15.64 -12.28 -20.74
C THR A 170 15.63 -13.73 -21.24
N GLY A 171 16.27 -13.99 -22.38
CA GLY A 171 16.24 -15.29 -23.06
C GLY A 171 14.89 -15.58 -23.74
N LEU A 172 13.99 -14.59 -23.83
CA LEU A 172 12.65 -14.77 -24.37
C LEU A 172 12.62 -14.58 -25.90
N THR A 173 11.70 -15.28 -26.56
CA THR A 173 11.35 -14.99 -27.96
C THR A 173 10.61 -13.65 -28.07
N HIS A 174 10.48 -13.10 -29.29
CA HIS A 174 9.74 -11.84 -29.50
C HIS A 174 8.30 -11.90 -28.95
N PHE A 175 7.60 -13.01 -29.17
CA PHE A 175 6.24 -13.20 -28.69
C PHE A 175 6.18 -13.24 -27.15
N GLN A 176 7.02 -14.10 -26.53
CA GLN A 176 7.08 -14.20 -25.08
C GLN A 176 7.54 -12.90 -24.42
N PHE A 177 8.45 -12.16 -25.05
CA PHE A 177 8.90 -10.86 -24.55
C PHE A 177 7.79 -9.81 -24.59
N SER A 178 6.92 -9.83 -25.61
CA SER A 178 5.73 -8.98 -25.66
C SER A 178 4.78 -9.27 -24.49
N GLU A 179 4.49 -10.56 -24.24
CA GLU A 179 3.64 -10.98 -23.11
C GLU A 179 4.25 -10.61 -21.76
N PHE A 180 5.56 -10.85 -21.60
CA PHE A 180 6.31 -10.48 -20.40
C PHE A 180 6.35 -8.96 -20.20
N ALA A 181 6.65 -8.19 -21.24
CA ALA A 181 6.72 -6.72 -21.19
C ALA A 181 5.40 -6.11 -20.73
N ALA A 182 4.26 -6.70 -21.10
CA ALA A 182 2.93 -6.27 -20.63
C ALA A 182 2.72 -6.46 -19.12
N GLN A 183 3.55 -7.26 -18.44
CA GLN A 183 3.49 -7.48 -16.99
C GLN A 183 4.53 -6.68 -16.19
N VAL A 184 5.42 -5.96 -16.88
CA VAL A 184 6.58 -5.29 -16.26
C VAL A 184 6.32 -3.79 -16.12
N ASP A 185 6.37 -3.30 -14.89
CA ASP A 185 6.43 -1.86 -14.61
C ASP A 185 7.89 -1.44 -14.36
N LEU A 186 8.44 -0.57 -15.20
CA LEU A 186 9.75 0.06 -14.97
C LEU A 186 9.56 1.47 -14.39
N LEU A 187 9.64 1.57 -13.06
CA LEU A 187 9.35 2.78 -12.30
C LEU A 187 10.65 3.48 -11.88
N GLY A 188 11.15 4.35 -12.77
CA GLY A 188 12.24 5.28 -12.48
C GLY A 188 11.76 6.54 -11.77
N ASP A 189 12.71 7.38 -11.36
CA ASP A 189 12.46 8.69 -10.75
C ASP A 189 11.56 8.63 -9.50
N HIS A 190 11.57 7.49 -8.81
CA HIS A 190 10.78 7.26 -7.60
C HIS A 190 11.28 8.16 -6.46
N GLU A 191 10.41 8.47 -5.48
CA GLU A 191 10.78 9.45 -4.46
C GLU A 191 12.00 9.00 -3.64
N SER A 192 12.86 9.97 -3.29
CA SER A 192 14.10 9.73 -2.56
C SER A 192 13.88 9.09 -1.19
N HIS A 193 14.96 8.58 -0.59
CA HIS A 193 14.94 8.02 0.77
C HIS A 193 14.26 8.96 1.78
N ASP A 194 14.67 10.24 1.84
CA ASP A 194 14.07 11.22 2.76
C ASP A 194 12.57 11.45 2.50
N ALA A 195 12.15 11.36 1.23
CA ALA A 195 10.74 11.49 0.87
C ALA A 195 9.95 10.25 1.31
N GLN A 196 10.49 9.03 1.15
CA GLN A 196 9.89 7.80 1.69
C GLN A 196 9.74 7.88 3.21
N ALA A 197 10.73 8.40 3.93
CA ALA A 197 10.69 8.56 5.39
C ALA A 197 9.54 9.49 5.82
N ARG A 198 9.43 10.68 5.21
CA ARG A 198 8.33 11.63 5.51
C ARG A 198 6.95 11.08 5.15
N LEU A 199 6.86 10.34 4.05
CA LEU A 199 5.61 9.70 3.63
C LEU A 199 5.19 8.62 4.62
N LEU A 200 6.13 7.79 5.08
CA LEU A 200 5.86 6.78 6.11
C LEU A 200 5.37 7.44 7.41
N GLU A 201 6.03 8.50 7.87
CA GLU A 201 5.59 9.26 9.06
C GLU A 201 4.14 9.77 8.88
N THR A 202 3.85 10.39 7.74
CA THR A 202 2.50 10.90 7.43
C THR A 202 1.47 9.78 7.36
N GLU A 203 1.78 8.67 6.71
CA GLU A 203 0.90 7.51 6.56
C GLU A 203 0.62 6.86 7.91
N THR A 204 1.65 6.63 8.73
CA THR A 204 1.47 6.06 10.08
C THR A 204 0.62 6.94 10.99
N GLY A 205 0.73 8.28 10.88
CA GLY A 205 -0.12 9.20 11.63
C GLY A 205 -1.61 9.07 11.31
N GLY A 206 -1.97 8.55 10.14
CA GLY A 206 -3.36 8.26 9.77
C GLY A 206 -3.95 7.00 10.41
N TYR A 207 -3.09 6.13 10.93
CA TYR A 207 -3.43 4.85 11.55
C TYR A 207 -3.09 4.83 13.05
N GLY A 208 -2.91 5.95 13.72
CA GLY A 208 -2.54 5.94 15.14
C GLY A 208 -3.34 6.96 15.93
N PRO A 209 -3.36 6.85 17.27
CA PRO A 209 -3.60 8.01 18.10
C PRO A 209 -2.66 9.14 17.65
N PHE A 210 -3.12 10.39 17.64
CA PHE A 210 -2.38 11.56 17.14
C PHE A 210 -0.94 11.72 17.73
N LEU A 211 -0.61 11.00 18.80
CA LEU A 211 0.66 11.06 19.53
C LEU A 211 1.52 9.78 19.41
N ASP A 212 1.16 8.81 18.57
CA ASP A 212 1.99 7.61 18.38
C ASP A 212 3.20 7.91 17.48
N THR A 213 4.18 8.59 18.07
CA THR A 213 5.42 9.01 17.40
C THR A 213 6.31 7.86 16.95
N ASP A 214 6.06 6.66 17.49
CA ASP A 214 6.92 5.49 17.29
C ASP A 214 6.38 4.52 16.24
N ALA A 215 5.19 4.79 15.67
CA ALA A 215 4.57 3.94 14.65
C ALA A 215 5.49 3.66 13.46
N SER A 216 6.15 4.69 12.94
CA SER A 216 7.11 4.55 11.82
C SER A 216 8.33 3.72 12.22
N ILE A 217 8.80 3.83 13.46
CA ILE A 217 9.91 3.04 14.01
C ILE A 217 9.51 1.56 14.09
N ARG A 218 8.34 1.28 14.67
CA ARG A 218 7.83 -0.09 14.78
C ARG A 218 7.61 -0.75 13.42
N MET A 219 7.19 0.02 12.40
CA MET A 219 7.07 -0.48 11.03
C MET A 219 8.43 -0.84 10.42
N LYS A 220 9.42 0.04 10.54
CA LYS A 220 10.77 -0.24 10.04
C LYS A 220 11.36 -1.48 10.72
N GLU A 221 11.19 -1.59 12.04
CA GLU A 221 11.68 -2.74 12.79
C GLU A 221 10.98 -4.04 12.40
N LEU A 222 9.67 -4.00 12.17
CA LEU A 222 8.92 -5.17 11.69
C LEU A 222 9.48 -5.66 10.34
N VAL A 223 9.65 -4.76 9.37
CA VAL A 223 10.19 -5.12 8.05
C VAL A 223 11.60 -5.67 8.18
N ARG A 224 12.49 -4.99 8.91
CA ARG A 224 13.87 -5.47 9.14
C ARG A 224 13.87 -6.85 9.78
N SER A 225 13.00 -7.08 10.77
CA SER A 225 12.90 -8.37 11.45
C SER A 225 12.52 -9.51 10.50
N LYS A 226 11.70 -9.23 9.48
CA LYS A 226 11.27 -10.19 8.46
C LYS A 226 12.35 -10.50 7.42
N GLY A 227 13.27 -9.57 7.16
CA GLY A 227 14.47 -9.80 6.32
C GLY A 227 15.60 -10.56 7.04
N LEU A 228 15.53 -10.79 8.36
CA LEU A 228 16.55 -11.56 9.06
C LEU A 228 16.46 -13.07 8.73
N SER A 229 17.60 -13.76 8.72
CA SER A 229 17.68 -15.20 8.45
C SER A 229 16.81 -16.06 9.38
N LYS A 230 16.60 -15.64 10.63
CA LYS A 230 15.68 -16.31 11.58
C LYS A 230 14.23 -16.33 11.09
N SER A 231 13.87 -15.41 10.21
CA SER A 231 12.54 -15.22 9.62
C SER A 231 12.45 -15.81 8.22
N ALA A 232 13.46 -16.57 7.75
CA ALA A 232 13.45 -17.14 6.39
C ALA A 232 12.21 -17.98 6.05
N ARG A 233 11.58 -18.61 7.07
CA ARG A 233 10.33 -19.38 6.94
C ARG A 233 9.06 -18.60 7.34
N ASP A 234 9.21 -17.35 7.77
CA ASP A 234 8.13 -16.44 8.16
C ASP A 234 8.52 -15.00 7.79
N LYS A 235 8.71 -14.77 6.49
CA LYS A 235 9.12 -13.48 5.91
C LYS A 235 7.94 -12.57 5.55
N THR A 236 6.72 -13.02 5.84
CA THR A 236 5.47 -12.36 5.46
C THR A 236 4.91 -11.50 6.58
N ILE A 237 4.36 -10.34 6.21
CA ILE A 237 3.56 -9.47 7.06
C ILE A 237 2.12 -9.59 6.56
N ASP A 238 1.25 -10.13 7.40
CA ASP A 238 -0.20 -10.14 7.21
C ASP A 238 -0.87 -9.14 8.17
N LEU A 239 -2.18 -8.94 8.03
CA LEU A 239 -2.95 -8.04 8.90
C LEU A 239 -2.76 -8.40 10.38
N ASN A 240 -2.78 -9.68 10.75
CA ASN A 240 -2.60 -10.11 12.13
C ASN A 240 -1.22 -9.75 12.70
N THR A 241 -0.17 -9.89 11.90
CA THR A 241 1.19 -9.49 12.26
C THR A 241 1.26 -7.99 12.49
N LEU A 242 0.63 -7.21 11.61
CA LEU A 242 0.58 -5.77 11.73
C LEU A 242 -0.21 -5.33 12.97
N LEU A 243 -1.41 -5.87 13.21
CA LEU A 243 -2.20 -5.62 14.42
C LEU A 243 -1.38 -5.87 15.69
N ARG A 244 -0.70 -7.01 15.78
CA ARG A 244 0.18 -7.34 16.92
C ARG A 244 1.31 -6.32 17.09
N GLN A 245 1.93 -5.87 15.99
CA GLN A 245 3.00 -4.86 16.03
C GLN A 245 2.52 -3.52 16.60
N PHE A 246 1.24 -3.20 16.42
CA PHE A 246 0.59 -2.01 16.98
C PHE A 246 -0.13 -2.26 18.32
N GLY A 247 0.01 -3.45 18.90
CA GLY A 247 -0.63 -3.80 20.17
C GLY A 247 -2.15 -3.94 20.09
N LEU A 248 -2.69 -4.19 18.90
CA LEU A 248 -4.12 -4.40 18.66
C LEU A 248 -4.47 -5.88 18.74
N GLY A 249 -5.58 -6.18 19.42
CA GLY A 249 -6.09 -7.55 19.54
C GLY A 249 -6.94 -8.00 18.35
N SER A 250 -7.53 -7.05 17.61
CA SER A 250 -8.41 -7.35 16.48
C SER A 250 -8.50 -6.19 15.48
N GLU A 251 -8.92 -6.50 14.26
CA GLU A 251 -9.20 -5.51 13.20
C GLU A 251 -10.26 -4.49 13.62
N ARG A 252 -11.22 -4.86 14.48
CA ARG A 252 -12.25 -3.94 14.98
C ARG A 252 -11.68 -2.73 15.71
N GLU A 253 -10.47 -2.86 16.26
CA GLU A 253 -9.78 -1.77 16.96
C GLU A 253 -9.11 -0.77 15.99
N LEU A 254 -9.14 -1.03 14.68
CA LEU A 254 -8.82 -0.05 13.62
C LEU A 254 -9.95 0.93 13.34
N PHE A 255 -11.13 0.65 13.88
CA PHE A 255 -12.31 1.44 13.65
C PHE A 255 -12.72 2.18 14.93
N PRO A 256 -13.48 3.28 14.77
CA PRO A 256 -14.05 3.96 15.93
C PRO A 256 -14.88 2.99 16.78
N ALA A 257 -15.05 3.34 18.06
CA ALA A 257 -15.86 2.52 18.95
C ALA A 257 -17.27 2.34 18.41
N GLU A 258 -17.78 1.11 18.49
CA GLU A 258 -19.18 0.83 18.21
C GLU A 258 -20.06 1.74 19.08
N PRO A 259 -21.11 2.33 18.50
CA PRO A 259 -22.00 3.21 19.23
C PRO A 259 -22.69 2.46 20.36
N LYS A 260 -22.78 3.08 21.54
CA LYS A 260 -23.42 2.49 22.73
C LYS A 260 -24.72 3.19 23.10
N PHE A 261 -25.43 3.66 22.09
CA PHE A 261 -26.72 4.30 22.32
C PHE A 261 -27.75 3.28 22.78
N ASP A 262 -28.59 3.68 23.74
CA ASP A 262 -29.85 2.97 23.96
C ASP A 262 -30.75 3.17 22.73
N PRO A 263 -31.31 2.09 22.16
CA PRO A 263 -32.25 2.19 21.04
C PRO A 263 -33.44 3.04 21.46
N VAL A 264 -33.75 4.04 20.63
CA VAL A 264 -34.88 4.92 20.93
C VAL A 264 -36.18 4.22 20.57
N THR A 265 -36.92 3.78 21.60
CA THR A 265 -38.27 3.25 21.47
C THR A 265 -39.28 4.38 21.66
N ASP A 266 -40.23 4.50 20.74
CA ASP A 266 -41.28 5.54 20.69
C ASP A 266 -40.80 7.00 20.89
N PRO A 267 -39.94 7.53 20.00
CA PRO A 267 -39.47 8.89 20.16
C PRO A 267 -40.52 9.95 19.81
N VAL A 268 -40.76 10.87 20.77
CA VAL A 268 -41.54 12.10 20.55
C VAL A 268 -40.80 13.04 19.60
N PRO A 269 -41.36 13.37 18.42
CA PRO A 269 -40.76 14.32 17.48
C PRO A 269 -40.62 15.71 18.09
N ARG A 270 -39.49 16.36 17.83
CA ARG A 270 -39.29 17.75 18.24
C ARG A 270 -39.50 18.71 17.08
N ALA A 271 -40.11 19.86 17.36
CA ALA A 271 -40.35 20.91 16.37
C ALA A 271 -39.06 21.43 15.71
N GLN A 272 -37.91 21.32 16.39
CA GLN A 272 -36.62 21.75 15.87
C GLN A 272 -36.02 20.77 14.84
N GLU A 273 -36.50 19.52 14.74
CA GLU A 273 -35.94 18.50 13.84
C GLU A 273 -35.98 18.97 12.38
N GLU A 274 -37.11 19.52 11.91
CA GLU A 274 -37.25 19.99 10.53
C GLU A 274 -36.31 21.18 10.23
N ALA A 275 -36.18 22.11 11.17
CA ALA A 275 -35.29 23.26 11.01
C ALA A 275 -33.82 22.83 10.93
N ILE A 276 -33.43 21.81 11.71
CA ILE A 276 -32.09 21.23 11.67
C ILE A 276 -31.84 20.52 10.34
N VAL A 277 -32.80 19.72 9.86
CA VAL A 277 -32.69 19.05 8.55
C VAL A 277 -32.53 20.07 7.43
N ARG A 278 -33.34 21.14 7.40
CA ARG A 278 -33.19 22.21 6.41
C ARG A 278 -31.83 22.89 6.50
N ALA A 279 -31.38 23.24 7.70
CA ALA A 279 -30.06 23.84 7.89
C ALA A 279 -28.92 22.94 7.35
N ILE A 280 -29.03 21.62 7.49
CA ILE A 280 -28.06 20.67 6.93
C ILE A 280 -28.14 20.63 5.40
N LEU A 281 -29.34 20.57 4.83
CA LEU A 281 -29.53 20.46 3.38
C LEU A 281 -29.18 21.75 2.63
N ASP A 282 -29.44 22.91 3.24
CA ASP A 282 -29.22 24.22 2.64
C ASP A 282 -27.78 24.72 2.82
N SER A 283 -27.02 24.12 3.75
CA SER A 283 -25.66 24.56 4.04
C SER A 283 -24.64 23.97 3.06
N PRO A 284 -23.79 24.80 2.44
CA PRO A 284 -22.63 24.33 1.69
C PRO A 284 -21.46 23.91 2.60
N TRP A 285 -21.57 24.10 3.92
CA TRP A 285 -20.54 23.82 4.92
C TRP A 285 -21.03 22.85 6.01
N PRO A 286 -20.12 22.17 6.73
CA PRO A 286 -20.49 21.33 7.87
C PRO A 286 -21.30 22.10 8.92
N VAL A 287 -22.38 21.49 9.40
CA VAL A 287 -23.30 22.10 10.39
C VAL A 287 -23.00 21.58 11.79
N ILE A 288 -22.64 22.48 12.69
CA ILE A 288 -22.36 22.14 14.09
C ILE A 288 -23.60 22.39 14.96
N ILE A 289 -24.17 21.32 15.51
CA ILE A 289 -25.30 21.40 16.44
C ILE A 289 -24.78 21.46 17.87
N ARG A 290 -25.05 22.57 18.57
CA ARG A 290 -24.66 22.76 19.98
C ARG A 290 -25.89 22.61 20.87
N ALA A 291 -25.79 21.76 21.90
CA ALA A 291 -26.88 21.61 22.86
C ALA A 291 -26.37 21.18 24.25
N PRO A 292 -26.98 21.67 25.35
CA PRO A 292 -26.62 21.29 26.73
C PRO A 292 -26.73 19.78 27.01
N GLY A 293 -26.18 19.33 28.14
CA GLY A 293 -26.37 17.96 28.62
C GLY A 293 -27.85 17.62 28.86
N GLY A 294 -28.24 16.36 28.67
CA GLY A 294 -29.61 15.89 28.98
C GLY A 294 -30.71 16.28 27.98
N VAL A 295 -30.43 17.13 27.01
CA VAL A 295 -31.46 17.61 26.04
C VAL A 295 -31.82 16.60 24.95
N GLY A 296 -31.30 15.38 24.95
CA GLY A 296 -31.65 14.37 23.95
C GLY A 296 -30.84 14.42 22.64
N LYS A 297 -29.57 14.84 22.68
CA LYS A 297 -28.68 14.85 21.49
C LYS A 297 -28.56 13.48 20.83
N SER A 298 -28.39 12.42 21.61
CA SER A 298 -28.27 11.05 21.09
C SER A 298 -29.57 10.56 20.46
N VAL A 299 -30.72 11.02 20.97
CA VAL A 299 -32.04 10.74 20.39
C VAL A 299 -32.18 11.43 19.03
N LEU A 300 -31.79 12.71 18.95
CA LEU A 300 -31.76 13.45 17.69
C LEU A 300 -30.84 12.78 16.66
N ALA A 301 -29.61 12.40 17.06
CA ALA A 301 -28.64 11.78 16.17
C ALA A 301 -29.13 10.45 15.58
N GLN A 302 -29.85 9.63 16.36
CA GLN A 302 -30.43 8.37 15.89
C GLN A 302 -31.66 8.57 14.97
N ARG A 303 -32.40 9.68 15.13
CA ARG A 303 -33.62 9.96 14.34
C ARG A 303 -33.36 10.68 13.03
N LEU A 304 -32.33 11.54 13.00
CA LEU A 304 -32.02 12.40 11.88
C LEU A 304 -31.86 11.64 10.54
N PRO A 305 -31.20 10.45 10.48
CA PRO A 305 -31.09 9.66 9.26
C PRO A 305 -32.44 9.39 8.56
N ALA A 306 -33.47 9.06 9.33
CA ALA A 306 -34.80 8.74 8.80
C ALA A 306 -35.57 9.95 8.26
N ARG A 307 -35.04 11.16 8.46
CA ARG A 307 -35.63 12.43 8.01
C ARG A 307 -34.89 13.03 6.82
N LEU A 308 -33.75 12.46 6.44
CA LEU A 308 -33.01 12.90 5.26
C LEU A 308 -33.68 12.40 3.97
N PRO A 309 -33.56 13.14 2.85
CA PRO A 309 -34.10 12.71 1.56
C PRO A 309 -33.52 11.37 1.11
N ALA A 310 -34.29 10.63 0.30
CA ALA A 310 -33.81 9.41 -0.34
C ALA A 310 -32.49 9.67 -1.11
N GLY A 311 -31.54 8.74 -0.98
CA GLY A 311 -30.18 8.89 -1.50
C GLY A 311 -29.21 9.59 -0.55
N SER A 312 -29.65 10.01 0.63
CA SER A 312 -28.76 10.45 1.70
C SER A 312 -28.18 9.24 2.42
N GLU A 313 -26.87 9.26 2.67
CA GLU A 313 -26.21 8.32 3.57
C GLU A 313 -26.07 8.97 4.95
N ALA A 314 -26.13 8.17 6.01
CA ALA A 314 -26.01 8.67 7.37
C ALA A 314 -25.26 7.68 8.26
N VAL A 315 -24.21 8.17 8.92
CA VAL A 315 -23.38 7.44 9.87
C VAL A 315 -23.48 8.15 11.21
N VAL A 316 -23.98 7.42 12.22
CA VAL A 316 -24.11 7.94 13.57
C VAL A 316 -22.93 7.46 14.39
N PHE A 317 -22.05 8.39 14.77
CA PHE A 317 -20.88 8.11 15.57
C PHE A 317 -21.07 8.53 17.03
N ASP A 318 -20.81 7.63 17.97
CA ASP A 318 -20.83 7.92 19.40
C ASP A 318 -19.42 8.23 19.91
N GLY A 319 -19.04 9.51 19.88
CA GLY A 319 -17.75 9.95 20.41
C GLY A 319 -17.61 9.78 21.93
N PHE A 320 -18.69 9.54 22.67
CA PHE A 320 -18.64 9.28 24.11
C PHE A 320 -18.60 7.77 24.40
N ALA A 321 -19.38 6.97 23.69
CA ALA A 321 -19.45 5.50 23.79
C ALA A 321 -19.48 5.01 25.25
N GLY A 322 -20.30 5.63 26.10
CA GLY A 322 -20.38 5.29 27.53
C GLY A 322 -19.12 5.57 28.35
N GLY A 323 -18.22 6.44 27.87
CA GLY A 323 -16.92 6.74 28.48
C GLY A 323 -15.81 5.78 28.04
N ASP A 324 -16.08 4.88 27.09
CA ASP A 324 -15.11 3.84 26.68
C ASP A 324 -13.85 4.40 26.04
N TYR A 325 -13.93 5.56 25.39
CA TYR A 325 -12.74 6.25 24.86
C TYR A 325 -11.68 6.56 25.94
N ARG A 326 -12.08 6.58 27.23
CA ARG A 326 -11.16 6.80 28.38
C ARG A 326 -10.52 5.52 28.90
N ARG A 327 -11.02 4.33 28.53
CA ARG A 327 -10.43 3.06 28.95
C ARG A 327 -9.11 2.86 28.21
N GLY A 328 -8.07 2.34 28.89
CA GLY A 328 -6.73 2.18 28.31
C GLY A 328 -6.69 1.39 26.99
N ILE A 329 -7.63 0.45 26.81
CA ILE A 329 -7.80 -0.38 25.60
C ILE A 329 -8.34 0.43 24.40
N CYS A 330 -9.03 1.56 24.63
CA CYS A 330 -9.45 2.46 23.55
C CYS A 330 -8.39 3.53 23.22
N LYS A 331 -7.38 3.75 24.07
CA LYS A 331 -6.26 4.65 23.75
C LYS A 331 -5.33 4.07 22.67
N SER A 332 -5.35 2.75 22.48
CA SER A 332 -4.63 2.06 21.42
C SER A 332 -5.43 1.96 20.12
N ARG A 333 -6.72 2.34 20.10
CA ARG A 333 -7.52 2.24 18.87
C ARG A 333 -6.97 3.17 17.81
N ILE A 334 -6.64 2.55 16.69
CA ILE A 334 -6.30 3.23 15.47
C ILE A 334 -7.61 3.82 14.96
N VAL A 335 -7.69 5.16 14.84
CA VAL A 335 -8.80 5.77 14.13
C VAL A 335 -8.30 5.97 12.73
N LEU A 336 -8.81 5.17 11.77
CA LEU A 336 -8.67 5.47 10.35
C LEU A 336 -9.23 6.87 10.10
N HIS A 337 -8.35 7.87 10.13
CA HIS A 337 -8.67 9.21 9.67
C HIS A 337 -8.66 9.13 8.16
N ASN A 338 -9.82 8.80 7.58
CA ASN A 338 -10.08 9.06 6.17
C ASN A 338 -9.66 10.52 5.92
N LYS A 339 -8.85 10.80 4.88
CA LYS A 339 -8.19 12.09 4.58
C LYS A 339 -9.15 13.30 4.55
N ALA A 340 -9.61 13.71 5.73
CA ALA A 340 -10.37 14.90 6.02
C ALA A 340 -9.73 15.43 7.30
N LYS A 341 -9.03 16.56 7.19
CA LYS A 341 -8.36 17.25 8.29
C LYS A 341 -9.31 17.31 9.49
N MET A 342 -8.98 16.59 10.56
CA MET A 342 -9.68 16.69 11.84
C MET A 342 -8.75 17.39 12.84
N SER A 343 -9.09 18.63 13.17
CA SER A 343 -8.59 19.28 14.38
C SER A 343 -9.51 18.95 15.55
N GLU A 344 -8.94 18.82 16.74
CA GLU A 344 -9.65 18.58 18.00
C GLU A 344 -10.83 19.54 18.20
N LYS A 345 -12.05 19.03 18.04
CA LYS A 345 -13.26 19.26 18.85
C LYS A 345 -14.41 18.55 18.15
N ALA A 346 -15.16 17.75 18.91
CA ALA A 346 -16.38 17.03 18.51
C ALA A 346 -17.03 17.57 17.23
N GLU A 347 -16.76 16.93 16.09
CA GLU A 347 -17.29 17.29 14.78
C GLU A 347 -18.09 16.11 14.22
N PHE A 348 -19.36 16.39 13.97
CA PHE A 348 -20.26 15.56 13.18
C PHE A 348 -20.06 15.98 11.72
N ILE A 349 -19.72 15.04 10.83
CA ILE A 349 -19.52 15.32 9.41
C ILE A 349 -20.59 14.59 8.59
N TRP A 350 -21.34 15.36 7.80
CA TRP A 350 -21.98 14.98 6.54
C TRP A 350 -22.01 16.21 5.62
N ASN A 351 -21.34 16.16 4.46
CA ASN A 351 -21.96 16.23 3.12
C ASN A 351 -20.89 16.29 2.00
N LYS A 352 -21.20 15.60 0.89
CA LYS A 352 -20.60 15.52 -0.46
C LYS A 352 -19.08 15.53 -0.67
#